data_AF-A0A1A8VKI2-F1
#
_entry.id   AF-A0A1A8VKI2-F1
#
_cell.length_a   1.000
_cell.length_b   1.000
_cell.length_c   1.000
_cell.angle_alpha   90.00
_cell.angle_beta   90.00
_cell.angle_gamma   90.00
#
_symmetry.space_group_name_H-M   'P 1'
#
loop_
_entity.id
_entity.type
_entity.pdbx_description
1 polymer ?
#
loop_
_entity_poly.entity_id
_entity_poly.type
_entity_poly.pdbx_seq_one_letter_code
_entity_poly.pdbx_strand_id
1 'polypeptide(L)'
;MGRDNGRTRYVIKLHRPTEAIILKVTDNNNSIMYRLSKNDNLKKIEELNSLFLMWGTSESSNEAFPLKISRSVDKASNEQKVKKVK
;
A
#
# COMPACT_ATOMS: atom_id res chain seq x y z
N MET A 1 3.29 7.09 30.07
CA MET A 1 3.05 7.33 28.64
C MET A 1 3.52 6.11 27.86
N GLY A 2 2.61 5.30 27.35
CA GLY A 2 2.94 4.03 26.70
C GLY A 2 3.60 4.26 25.34
N ARG A 3 4.82 3.75 25.17
CA ARG A 3 5.46 3.63 23.85
C ARG A 3 4.70 2.54 23.08
N ASP A 4 3.99 2.94 22.04
CA ASP A 4 3.43 2.02 21.06
C ASP A 4 4.62 1.41 20.29
N ASN A 5 5.08 0.25 20.78
CA ASN A 5 6.27 -0.43 20.32
C ASN A 5 6.04 -0.99 18.90
N GLY A 6 6.58 -0.32 17.89
CA GLY A 6 6.96 -0.92 16.60
C GLY A 6 5.85 -1.58 15.76
N ARG A 7 4.57 -1.34 16.03
CA ARG A 7 3.50 -1.88 15.18
C ARG A 7 3.40 -1.12 13.86
N THR A 8 3.30 -1.89 12.77
CA THR A 8 2.93 -1.37 11.45
C THR A 8 1.58 -0.68 11.52
N ARG A 9 1.52 0.59 11.11
CA ARG A 9 0.32 1.42 11.04
C ARG A 9 -0.08 1.64 9.59
N TYR A 10 -1.37 1.45 9.32
CA TYR A 10 -2.01 1.74 8.04
C TYR A 10 -2.84 3.00 8.15
N VAL A 11 -2.58 3.97 7.28
CA VAL A 11 -3.26 5.27 7.27
C VAL A 11 -3.83 5.51 5.88
N ILE A 12 -5.11 5.85 5.82
CA ILE A 12 -5.81 6.28 4.61
C ILE A 12 -6.36 7.70 4.82
N LYS A 13 -6.16 8.58 3.84
CA LYS A 13 -6.64 9.96 3.89
C LYS A 13 -7.19 10.39 2.53
N LEU A 14 -8.37 11.00 2.53
CA LEU A 14 -8.92 11.69 1.36
C LEU A 14 -8.46 13.15 1.36
N HIS A 15 -7.78 13.56 0.29
CA HIS A 15 -7.45 14.94 0.00
C HIS A 15 -8.53 15.54 -0.91
N ARG A 16 -9.58 16.09 -0.28
CA ARG A 16 -10.76 16.63 -1.00
C ARG A 16 -10.43 17.60 -2.15
N PRO A 17 -9.50 18.56 -2.02
CA PRO A 17 -9.25 19.52 -3.10
C PRO A 17 -8.82 18.89 -4.42
N THR A 18 -8.19 17.71 -4.38
CA THR A 18 -7.75 17.00 -5.60
C THR A 18 -8.41 15.63 -5.73
N GLU A 19 -9.41 15.31 -4.90
CA GLU A 19 -10.00 13.96 -4.78
C GLU A 19 -8.96 12.83 -4.78
N ALA A 20 -7.78 13.08 -4.20
CA ALA A 20 -6.70 12.09 -4.16
C ALA A 20 -6.78 11.30 -2.87
N ILE A 21 -6.54 10.00 -2.96
CA ILE A 21 -6.38 9.13 -1.79
C ILE A 21 -4.89 9.01 -1.48
N ILE A 22 -4.54 9.25 -0.23
CA ILE A 22 -3.19 9.06 0.29
C ILE A 22 -3.23 7.80 1.17
N LEU A 23 -2.43 6.80 0.80
CA LEU A 23 -2.20 5.59 1.56
C LEU A 23 -0.80 5.61 2.14
N LYS A 24 -0.66 5.29 3.42
CA LYS A 24 0.63 5.18 4.10
C LYS A 24 0.67 3.94 4.97
N VAL A 25 1.76 3.18 4.84
CA VAL A 25 2.12 2.09 5.75
C VAL A 25 3.43 2.43 6.42
N THR A 26 3.52 2.35 7.74
CA THR A 26 4.74 2.73 8.48
C THR A 26 4.91 1.95 9.78
N ASP A 27 6.14 1.56 10.09
CA ASP A 27 6.55 0.92 11.35
C ASP A 27 7.28 1.90 12.30
N ASN A 28 7.21 3.21 12.01
CA ASN A 28 7.92 4.32 12.65
C ASN A 28 9.37 4.54 12.20
N ASN A 29 10.01 3.55 11.59
CA ASN A 29 11.37 3.66 11.06
C ASN A 29 11.36 3.85 9.53
N ASN A 30 10.51 3.10 8.86
CA ASN A 30 10.29 3.10 7.43
C ASN A 30 8.85 3.51 7.13
N SER A 31 8.65 4.07 5.93
CA SER A 31 7.30 4.33 5.44
C SER A 31 7.21 4.17 3.94
N ILE A 32 6.13 3.55 3.50
CA ILE A 32 5.73 3.49 2.09
C ILE A 32 4.47 4.33 1.95
N MET A 33 4.46 5.24 0.98
CA MET A 33 3.33 6.13 0.72
C MET A 33 2.95 6.13 -0.75
N TYR A 34 1.65 6.09 -1.02
CA TYR A 34 1.08 6.23 -2.35
C TYR A 34 0.06 7.37 -2.36
N ARG A 35 0.11 8.19 -3.41
CA ARG A 35 -0.93 9.16 -3.74
C ARG A 35 -1.61 8.69 -5.01
N LEU A 36 -2.90 8.37 -4.90
CA LEU A 36 -3.69 7.76 -5.96
C LEU A 36 -4.88 8.65 -6.32
N SER A 37 -5.23 8.69 -7.61
CA SER A 37 -6.54 9.19 -8.06
C SER A 37 -7.63 8.28 -7.52
N LYS A 38 -8.66 8.84 -6.85
CA LYS A 38 -9.77 8.07 -6.27
C LYS A 38 -10.50 7.25 -7.33
N ASN A 39 -10.85 7.87 -8.46
CA ASN A 39 -11.74 7.26 -9.45
C ASN A 39 -11.13 6.02 -10.11
N ASP A 40 -9.82 6.04 -10.39
CA ASP A 40 -9.15 4.96 -11.12
C ASP A 40 -8.70 3.81 -10.22
N ASN A 41 -8.65 4.04 -8.90
CA ASN A 41 -8.03 3.11 -7.94
C ASN A 41 -8.99 2.61 -6.87
N LEU A 42 -10.24 3.05 -6.86
CA LEU A 42 -11.19 2.76 -5.77
C LEU A 42 -11.26 1.27 -5.43
N LYS A 43 -11.45 0.41 -6.43
CA LYS A 43 -11.53 -1.05 -6.25
C LYS A 43 -10.26 -1.64 -5.63
N LYS A 44 -9.08 -1.25 -6.11
CA LYS A 44 -7.79 -1.72 -5.57
C LYS A 44 -7.58 -1.25 -4.12
N ILE A 45 -8.05 -0.05 -3.81
CA ILE A 45 -7.98 0.52 -2.46
C ILE A 45 -8.92 -0.23 -1.51
N GLU A 46 -10.14 -0.56 -1.95
CA GLU A 46 -11.09 -1.38 -1.18
C GLU A 46 -10.55 -2.78 -0.90
N GLU A 47 -9.95 -3.43 -1.91
CA GLU A 47 -9.29 -4.73 -1.77
C GLU A 47 -8.14 -4.65 -0.76
N LEU A 48 -7.25 -3.65 -0.88
CA LEU A 48 -6.14 -3.45 0.05
C LEU A 48 -6.61 -3.18 1.47
N ASN A 49 -7.64 -2.36 1.65
CA ASN A 49 -8.23 -2.07 2.96
C ASN A 49 -8.75 -3.35 3.61
N SER A 50 -9.46 -4.18 2.84
CA SER A 50 -10.00 -5.45 3.31
C SER A 50 -8.90 -6.39 3.79
N LEU A 51 -7.81 -6.50 3.03
CA LEU A 51 -6.65 -7.32 3.39
C LEU A 51 -5.97 -6.80 4.67
N PHE A 52 -5.81 -5.49 4.82
CA PHE A 52 -5.18 -4.92 6.00
C PHE A 52 -6.04 -5.14 7.26
N LEU A 53 -7.36 -5.06 7.13
CA LEU A 53 -8.28 -5.38 8.23
C LEU A 53 -8.17 -6.85 8.63
N MET A 54 -8.20 -7.77 7.66
CA MET A 54 -8.00 -9.20 7.92
C MET A 54 -6.68 -9.48 8.63
N TRP A 55 -5.59 -8.84 8.18
CA TRP A 55 -4.27 -8.95 8.81
C TRP A 55 -4.26 -8.44 10.26
N GLY A 56 -4.91 -7.32 10.52
CA GLY A 56 -4.95 -6.71 11.85
C GLY A 56 -5.77 -7.52 12.87
N THR A 57 -6.70 -8.36 12.39
CA THR A 57 -7.59 -9.17 13.25
C THR A 57 -7.26 -10.66 13.25
N SER A 58 -6.32 -11.13 12.43
CA SER A 58 -5.94 -12.55 12.40
C SER A 58 -5.16 -12.95 13.65
N GLU A 59 -5.61 -14.01 14.33
CA GLU A 59 -4.90 -14.58 15.50
C GLU A 59 -3.70 -15.45 15.10
N SER A 60 -3.68 -15.92 13.84
CA SER A 60 -2.66 -16.78 13.28
C SER A 60 -1.79 -16.01 12.26
N SER A 61 -0.53 -15.76 12.62
CA SER A 61 0.43 -15.10 11.73
C SER A 61 0.85 -15.94 10.49
N ASN A 62 0.30 -17.14 10.34
CA ASN A 62 0.64 -18.13 9.31
C ASN A 62 -0.54 -18.50 8.40
N GLU A 63 -1.71 -17.86 8.53
CA GLU A 63 -2.79 -18.08 7.57
C GLU A 63 -2.43 -17.47 6.21
N ALA A 64 -2.47 -18.31 5.17
CA ALA A 64 -2.20 -17.88 3.81
C ALA A 64 -3.21 -16.81 3.42
N PHE A 65 -2.73 -15.60 3.10
CA PHE A 65 -3.59 -14.55 2.59
C PHE A 65 -4.27 -15.02 1.31
N PRO A 66 -5.61 -14.90 1.19
CA PRO A 66 -6.34 -15.24 -0.02
C PRO A 66 -6.14 -14.16 -1.11
N LEU A 67 -4.88 -13.85 -1.40
CA LEU A 67 -4.44 -12.91 -2.40
C LEU A 67 -4.34 -13.63 -3.75
N LYS A 68 -5.42 -13.60 -4.52
CA LYS A 68 -5.36 -13.92 -5.95
C LYS A 68 -4.70 -12.76 -6.71
N ILE A 69 -3.38 -12.61 -6.55
CA ILE A 69 -2.60 -11.69 -7.38
C ILE A 69 -2.56 -12.29 -8.78
N SER A 70 -3.48 -11.89 -9.64
CA SER A 70 -3.35 -12.12 -11.08
C SER A 70 -2.10 -11.38 -11.54
N ARG A 71 -1.01 -12.12 -11.75
CA ARG A 71 0.18 -11.62 -12.46
C ARG A 71 -0.19 -11.40 -13.94
N SER A 72 -1.04 -10.43 -14.24
CA SER A 72 -0.92 -9.71 -15.50
C SER A 72 0.20 -8.71 -15.27
N VAL A 73 1.44 -9.21 -15.40
CA VAL A 73 2.59 -8.35 -15.61
C VAL A 73 2.30 -7.60 -16.90
N ASP A 74 1.80 -6.38 -16.77
CA ASP A 74 1.72 -5.46 -17.89
C ASP A 74 3.14 -5.29 -18.42
N LYS A 75 3.33 -5.92 -19.57
CA LYS A 75 4.49 -5.80 -20.43
C LYS A 75 4.46 -4.37 -20.99
N ALA A 76 4.82 -3.38 -20.18
CA ALA A 76 4.86 -1.98 -20.60
C ALA A 76 6.03 -1.23 -19.94
N SER A 77 7.18 -1.34 -20.60
CA SER A 77 8.14 -0.26 -20.87
C SER A 77 8.50 0.72 -19.74
N ASN A 78 9.71 0.57 -19.19
CA ASN A 78 10.64 1.71 -19.16
C ASN A 78 12.10 1.23 -19.02
N GLU A 79 12.73 0.86 -20.14
CA GLU A 79 14.17 0.98 -20.28
C GLU A 79 14.52 2.48 -20.29
N GLN A 80 14.76 3.07 -19.13
CA GLN A 80 15.55 4.30 -19.06
C GLN A 80 16.99 3.95 -18.71
N LYS A 81 17.78 3.82 -19.80
CA LYS A 81 19.24 3.93 -19.85
C LYS A 81 19.75 4.90 -18.77
N VAL A 82 20.38 4.36 -17.73
CA VAL A 82 21.28 5.14 -16.89
C VAL A 82 22.53 5.41 -17.74
N LYS A 83 22.68 6.67 -18.17
CA LYS A 83 23.89 7.16 -18.84
C LYS A 83 25.09 6.94 -17.90
N LYS A 84 26.03 6.14 -18.38
CA LYS A 84 27.37 5.98 -17.81
C LYS A 84 28.07 7.35 -17.83
N VAL A 85 28.40 7.88 -16.66
CA VAL A 85 29.37 8.97 -16.48
C VAL A 85 30.48 8.44 -15.59
N LYS A 86 31.54 7.95 -16.21
CA LYS A 86 32.93 8.36 -15.96
C LYS A 86 33.82 7.75 -17.04
#